data_AF-A0A2V6V743-F1
#
_entry.id   AF-A0A2V6V743-F1
#
_cell.length_a   1.000
_cell.length_b   1.000
_cell.length_c   1.000
_cell.angle_alpha   90.00
_cell.angle_beta   90.00
_cell.angle_gamma   90.00
#
_symmetry.space_group_name_H-M   'P 1'
#
loop_
_entity.id
_entity.type
_entity.pdbx_description
1 polymer ?
#
loop_
_entity_poly.entity_id
_entity_poly.type
_entity_poly.pdbx_seq_one_letter_code
_entity_poly.pdbx_strand_id
1 'polypeptide(L)' 'MAAPDFVAVGHVTLDHFGNDVRPGGAALFAAVTAHRLGLSAGILTSHGDDFPLGLVPPQIEVVT' A
#
# COMPACT_ATOMS: atom_id res chain seq x y z
N MET A 1 -0.73 -2.05 19.84
CA MET A 1 -0.57 -2.95 18.66
C MET A 1 0.86 -3.49 18.68
N ALA A 2 1.05 -4.73 18.27
CA ALA A 2 2.40 -5.22 17.98
C ALA A 2 2.88 -4.56 16.68
N ALA A 3 4.18 -4.33 16.54
CA ALA A 3 4.74 -3.80 15.30
C ALA A 3 4.54 -4.80 14.14
N PRO A 4 4.35 -4.34 12.89
CA PRO A 4 4.28 -5.23 11.73
C PRO A 4 5.61 -5.96 11.52
N ASP A 5 5.55 -7.19 11.01
CA ASP A 5 6.73 -7.95 10.62
C ASP A 5 7.46 -7.30 9.43
N PHE A 6 6.72 -6.56 8.61
CA PHE A 6 7.25 -5.87 7.44
C PHE A 6 6.65 -4.46 7.28
N VAL A 7 7.52 -3.47 7.03
CA VAL A 7 7.09 -2.10 6.70
C VAL A 7 7.71 -1.70 5.36
N ALA A 8 6.87 -1.36 4.39
CA ALA A 8 7.30 -0.72 3.16
C ALA A 8 7.27 0.79 3.33
N VAL A 9 8.41 1.45 3.09
CA VAL A 9 8.50 2.93 3.10
C VAL A 9 8.73 3.41 1.69
N GLY A 10 7.86 4.28 1.19
CA GLY A 10 8.02 4.86 -0.15
C GLY A 10 6.71 5.20 -0.83
N HIS A 11 6.78 5.41 -2.14
CA HIS A 11 5.66 5.93 -2.93
C HIS A 11 4.55 4.90 -3.13
N VAL A 12 3.33 5.40 -2.98
CA VAL A 12 2.13 4.87 -3.64
C VAL A 12 1.85 5.70 -4.89
N THR A 13 1.22 5.09 -5.89
CA THR A 13 0.92 5.74 -7.18
C THR A 13 -0.50 5.47 -7.63
N LEU A 14 -1.02 6.30 -8.54
CA LEU A 14 -2.17 5.96 -9.36
C LEU A 14 -1.63 5.43 -10.69
N ASP A 15 -1.72 4.12 -10.87
CA ASP A 15 -1.28 3.46 -12.10
C ASP A 15 -2.43 3.50 -13.12
N HIS A 16 -2.13 4.02 -14.29
CA HIS A 16 -3.08 4.14 -15.40
C HIS A 16 -2.95 2.94 -16.35
N PHE A 17 -4.07 2.25 -16.58
CA PHE A 17 -4.20 1.14 -17.52
C PHE A 17 -5.27 1.47 -18.57
N GLY A 18 -4.87 2.21 -19.61
CA GLY A 18 -5.83 2.76 -20.56
C GLY A 18 -6.78 3.75 -19.86
N ASN A 19 -8.07 3.42 -19.83
CA ASN A 19 -9.08 4.23 -19.14
C ASN A 19 -9.27 3.85 -17.66
N ASP A 20 -8.64 2.77 -17.19
CA ASP A 20 -8.71 2.36 -15.79
C ASP A 20 -7.60 3.03 -14.96
N VAL A 21 -7.93 3.41 -13.73
CA VAL A 21 -6.97 3.89 -12.74
C VAL A 21 -7.02 3.01 -11.51
N ARG A 22 -5.86 2.58 -11.00
CA ARG A 22 -5.76 1.68 -9.84
C ARG A 22 -4.61 2.12 -8.92
N PRO A 23 -4.69 1.85 -7.60
CA PRO A 23 -3.54 2.03 -6.73
C PRO A 23 -2.36 1.16 -7.19
N GLY A 24 -1.18 1.75 -7.17
CA GLY A 24 0.09 1.13 -7.49
C GLY A 24 1.21 1.60 -6.57
N GLY A 25 2.44 1.45 -7.05
CA GLY A 25 3.64 1.90 -6.36
C GLY A 25 4.38 0.75 -5.68
N ALA A 26 5.70 0.86 -5.66
CA ALA A 26 6.57 -0.20 -5.13
C ALA A 26 6.28 -0.51 -3.66
N ALA A 27 5.96 0.51 -2.84
CA ALA A 27 5.65 0.31 -1.44
C ALA A 27 4.35 -0.51 -1.25
N LEU A 28 3.30 -0.19 -2.03
CA LEU A 28 2.05 -0.93 -2.00
C LEU A 28 2.24 -2.39 -2.38
N PHE A 29 2.90 -2.67 -3.51
CA PHE A 29 3.09 -4.05 -3.95
C PHE A 29 4.03 -4.85 -3.05
N ALA A 30 5.04 -4.21 -2.43
CA ALA A 30 5.87 -4.86 -1.44
C ALA A 30 5.06 -5.30 -0.21
N ALA A 31 4.22 -4.41 0.34
CA ALA A 31 3.39 -4.72 1.50
C ALA A 31 2.32 -5.79 1.18
N VAL A 32 1.66 -5.71 0.03
CA VAL A 32 0.72 -6.74 -0.44
C VAL A 32 1.40 -8.09 -0.61
N THR A 33 2.63 -8.10 -1.13
CA THR A 33 3.41 -9.34 -1.29
C THR A 33 3.79 -9.93 0.07
N ALA A 34 4.31 -9.12 0.99
CA ALA A 34 4.63 -9.55 2.35
C ALA A 34 3.41 -10.15 3.06
N HIS A 35 2.26 -9.49 2.94
CA HIS A 35 1.00 -9.99 3.51
C HIS A 35 0.57 -11.34 2.91
N ARG A 36 0.63 -11.48 1.58
CA ARG A 36 0.30 -12.75 0.90
C ARG A 36 1.26 -13.88 1.25
N LEU A 37 2.46 -13.57 1.75
CA LEU A 37 3.43 -14.53 2.27
C LEU A 37 3.23 -14.84 3.77
N GLY A 38 2.19 -14.28 4.40
CA GLY A 38 1.82 -14.59 5.79
C GLY A 38 2.38 -13.64 6.84
N LEU A 39 2.99 -12.53 6.43
CA LEU A 39 3.48 -11.51 7.36
C LEU A 39 2.39 -10.48 7.69
N SER A 40 2.45 -9.90 8.89
CA SER A 40 1.78 -8.63 9.14
C SER A 40 2.56 -7.50 8.44
N ALA A 41 1.87 -6.65 7.68
CA ALA A 41 2.51 -5.67 6.81
C ALA A 41 1.88 -4.28 6.94
N GLY A 42 2.73 -3.26 6.93
CA GLY A 42 2.34 -1.85 6.89
C GLY A 42 3.04 -1.07 5.78
N ILE A 43 2.48 0.09 5.44
CA ILE A 43 3.03 1.06 4.50
C ILE A 43 3.19 2.40 5.23
N LEU A 44 4.37 3.01 5.10
CA LEU A 44 4.59 4.42 5.40
C LEU A 44 4.80 5.18 4.09
N THR A 45 3.87 6.08 3.76
CA THR A 45 3.87 6.78 2.47
C THR A 45 3.39 8.21 2.59
N SER A 46 3.61 8.99 1.54
CA SER A 46 3.01 10.30 1.34
C SER A 46 2.19 10.24 0.06
N HIS A 47 0.99 10.82 0.09
CA HIS A 47 0.06 10.80 -1.04
C HIS A 47 -0.78 12.09 -1.07
N GLY A 48 -1.38 12.40 -2.21
CA GLY A 48 -2.36 13.48 -2.34
C GLY A 48 -3.71 13.11 -1.72
N ASP A 49 -4.55 14.11 -1.44
CA ASP A 49 -5.90 13.91 -0.89
C ASP A 49 -6.82 13.08 -1.82
N ASP A 50 -6.45 12.97 -3.09
CA ASP A 50 -7.13 12.21 -4.14
C ASP A 50 -6.71 10.73 -4.20
N PHE A 51 -5.74 10.30 -3.40
CA PHE A 51 -5.33 8.91 -3.37
C PHE A 51 -6.39 8.03 -2.70
N PRO A 52 -6.90 6.98 -3.38
CA PRO A 52 -8.04 6.21 -2.92
C PRO A 52 -7.62 5.15 -1.91
N LEU A 53 -7.35 5.56 -0.67
CA LEU A 53 -6.97 4.66 0.44
C LEU A 53 -7.94 3.48 0.63
N GLY A 54 -9.23 3.67 0.35
CA GLY A 54 -10.25 2.61 0.41
C GLY A 54 -10.07 1.47 -0.60
N LEU A 55 -9.18 1.62 -1.59
CA LEU A 55 -8.82 0.56 -2.54
C LEU A 55 -7.55 -0.19 -2.14
N VAL A 56 -6.83 0.25 -1.10
CA VAL A 56 -5.74 -0.53 -0.48
C VAL A 56 -6.38 -1.70 0.29
N PRO A 57 -5.82 -2.92 0.20
CA PRO A 57 -6.36 -4.05 0.96
C PRO A 57 -6.41 -3.72 2.47
N PRO A 58 -7.55 -3.95 3.15
CA PRO A 58 -7.74 -3.53 4.53
C PRO A 58 -6.83 -4.25 5.55
N GLN A 59 -6.15 -5.31 5.13
CA GLN A 59 -5.15 -6.03 5.93
C GLN A 59 -3.80 -5.30 6.00
N ILE A 60 -3.56 -4.32 5.12
CA ILE A 60 -2.35 -3.51 5.11
C ILE A 60 -2.59 -2.25 5.92
N GLU A 61 -1.82 -2.07 6.98
CA GLU A 61 -1.85 -0.82 7.74
C GLU A 61 -1.20 0.30 6.92
N VAL A 62 -1.87 1.44 6.76
CA VAL A 62 -1.31 2.61 6.06
C VAL A 62 -1.13 3.75 7.05
N VAL A 63 0.10 4.27 7.11
CA VAL A 63 0.49 5.43 7.92
C VAL A 63 0.96 6.53 6.97
N THR A 64 0.47 7.75 7.19
CA THR A 64 0.62 8.92 6.29
C THR A 64 1.13 10.13 7.05
#